data_AF-A0A5P6VVA1-F1
#
_entry.id   AF-A0A5P6VVA1-F1
#
_cell.length_a   1.000
_cell.length_b   1.000
_cell.length_c   1.000
_cell.angle_alpha   90.00
_cell.angle_beta   90.00
_cell.angle_gamma   90.00
#
_symmetry.space_group_name_H-M   'P 1'
#
loop_
_entity.id
_entity.type
_entity.pdbx_description
1 polymer ?
#
loop_
_entity_poly.entity_id
_entity_poly.type
_entity_poly.pdbx_seq_one_letter_code
_entity_poly.pdbx_strand_id
1 'polypeptide(L)'
;MGWSKHGANQMAHLREYYYNDKDMLELAKFQKEELPMAAGAEKVILTANDVLASEKNKRSQLLREYGKYSEAIHSSMSVQNSKQLLFMLNGKL
;
A
#
# COMPACT_ATOMS: atom_id res chain seq x y z
N MET A 1 3.76 -16.92 -21.80
CA MET A 1 2.55 -16.48 -22.53
C MET A 1 2.40 -14.99 -22.33
N GLY A 2 2.21 -14.22 -23.40
CA GLY A 2 1.44 -12.99 -23.30
C GLY A 2 2.21 -11.69 -23.52
N TRP A 3 1.88 -11.03 -24.63
CA TRP A 3 1.82 -9.59 -24.90
C TRP A 3 2.79 -8.67 -24.13
N SER A 4 3.56 -7.88 -24.89
CA SER A 4 4.40 -6.81 -24.31
C SER A 4 3.54 -5.81 -23.54
N LYS A 5 4.09 -5.18 -22.49
CA LYS A 5 3.42 -4.13 -21.70
C LYS A 5 2.81 -3.04 -22.60
N HIS A 6 3.51 -2.71 -23.68
CA HIS A 6 3.04 -1.75 -24.68
C HIS A 6 1.81 -2.25 -25.45
N GLY A 7 1.83 -3.50 -25.93
CA GLY A 7 0.70 -4.10 -26.63
C GLY A 7 -0.53 -4.28 -25.74
N ALA A 8 -0.32 -4.66 -24.48
CA ALA A 8 -1.40 -4.73 -23.50
C ALA A 8 -2.06 -3.36 -23.26
N ASN A 9 -1.27 -2.28 -23.19
CA ASN A 9 -1.78 -0.93 -23.01
C ASN A 9 -2.59 -0.44 -24.22
N GLN A 10 -2.13 -0.70 -25.44
CA GLN A 10 -2.89 -0.34 -26.65
C GLN A 10 -4.22 -1.10 -26.75
N MET A 11 -4.26 -2.37 -26.33
CA MET A 11 -5.51 -3.13 -26.28
C MET A 11 -6.49 -2.62 -25.23
N ALA A 12 -5.99 -2.14 -24.10
CA ALA A 12 -6.84 -1.52 -23.07
C ALA A 12 -7.58 -0.30 -23.63
N HIS A 13 -6.85 0.60 -24.30
CA HIS A 13 -7.46 1.79 -24.93
C HIS A 13 -8.48 1.45 -26.02
N LEU A 14 -8.22 0.43 -26.84
CA LEU A 14 -9.19 -0.05 -27.84
C LEU A 14 -10.46 -0.61 -27.18
N ARG A 15 -10.33 -1.30 -26.05
CA ARG A 15 -11.48 -1.79 -25.27
C ARG A 15 -12.26 -0.64 -24.64
N GLU A 16 -11.59 0.32 -24.04
CA GLU A 16 -12.21 1.53 -23.49
C GLU A 16 -13.02 2.26 -24.56
N TYR A 17 -12.46 2.42 -25.77
CA TYR A 17 -13.16 3.03 -26.90
C TYR A 17 -14.40 2.24 -27.35
N TYR A 18 -14.29 0.91 -27.40
CA TYR A 18 -15.41 0.04 -27.78
C TYR A 18 -16.56 0.06 -26.76
N TYR A 19 -16.24 0.05 -25.47
CA TYR A 19 -17.25 0.06 -24.40
C TYR A 19 -17.87 1.45 -24.15
N ASN A 20 -17.24 2.52 -24.66
CA ASN A 20 -17.75 3.90 -24.54
C ASN A 20 -18.47 4.38 -25.81
N ASP A 21 -19.09 3.46 -26.57
CA ASP A 21 -19.88 3.77 -27.77
C ASP A 21 -19.16 4.68 -28.80
N LYS A 22 -17.83 4.61 -28.84
CA LYS A 22 -16.96 5.35 -29.77
C LYS A 22 -16.91 6.88 -29.59
N ASP A 23 -17.37 7.43 -28.46
CA ASP A 23 -17.25 8.88 -28.18
C ASP A 23 -16.35 9.17 -26.97
N MET A 24 -15.07 9.42 -27.24
CA MET A 24 -14.10 9.80 -26.21
C MET A 24 -14.34 11.21 -25.64
N LEU A 25 -15.11 12.06 -26.32
CA LEU A 25 -15.35 13.43 -25.90
C LEU A 25 -16.31 13.47 -24.69
N GLU A 26 -17.22 12.51 -24.58
CA GLU A 26 -18.10 12.35 -23.41
C GLU A 26 -17.29 12.02 -22.14
N LEU A 27 -16.24 11.20 -22.23
CA LEU A 27 -15.37 10.89 -21.09
C LEU A 27 -14.64 12.11 -20.52
N ALA A 28 -14.24 13.03 -21.40
CA ALA A 28 -13.61 14.28 -20.98
C ALA A 28 -14.58 15.19 -20.19
N LYS A 29 -15.91 15.03 -20.40
CA LYS A 29 -16.93 15.73 -19.59
C LYS A 29 -17.00 15.16 -18.18
N PHE A 30 -16.92 13.83 -18.03
CA PHE A 30 -16.91 13.16 -16.73
C PHE A 30 -15.61 13.36 -15.92
N GLN A 31 -14.48 13.75 -16.53
CA GLN A 31 -13.25 14.07 -15.79
C GLN A 31 -13.37 15.25 -14.83
N LYS A 32 -14.33 16.17 -15.08
CA LYS A 32 -14.57 17.35 -14.23
C LYS A 32 -15.70 17.14 -13.23
N GLU A 33 -16.42 16.02 -13.29
CA GLU A 33 -17.43 15.73 -12.29
C GLU A 33 -16.73 15.34 -10.99
N GLU A 34 -17.06 16.04 -9.90
CA GLU A 34 -16.70 15.60 -8.56
C GLU A 34 -17.44 14.29 -8.29
N LEU A 35 -16.75 13.18 -8.52
CA LEU A 35 -17.27 11.86 -8.21
C LEU A 35 -17.61 11.82 -6.72
N PRO A 36 -18.82 11.36 -6.34
CA PRO A 36 -19.17 11.22 -4.94
C PRO A 36 -18.15 10.28 -4.28
N MET A 37 -17.74 10.64 -3.05
CA MET A 37 -16.76 9.87 -2.29
C MET A 37 -17.22 8.41 -2.22
N ALA A 38 -16.40 7.50 -2.75
CA ALA A 38 -16.75 6.08 -2.80
C ALA A 38 -17.02 5.55 -1.39
N ALA A 39 -18.05 4.71 -1.23
CA ALA A 39 -18.38 4.12 0.06
C ALA A 39 -17.15 3.38 0.64
N GLY A 40 -16.69 3.79 1.82
CA GLY A 40 -15.50 3.25 2.48
C GLY A 40 -14.18 4.01 2.21
N ALA A 41 -14.18 5.02 1.32
CA ALA A 41 -13.07 5.96 1.15
C ALA A 41 -13.22 7.23 2.00
N GLU A 42 -14.06 7.17 3.03
CA GLU A 42 -14.25 8.28 3.96
C GLU A 42 -12.91 8.67 4.61
N LYS A 43 -12.62 9.96 4.67
CA LYS A 43 -11.44 10.50 5.36
C LYS A 43 -11.62 10.27 6.87
N VAL A 44 -11.25 9.08 7.34
CA VAL A 44 -11.20 8.80 8.78
C VAL A 44 -10.01 9.57 9.34
N ILE A 45 -10.30 10.69 10.02
CA ILE A 45 -9.28 11.45 10.76
C ILE A 45 -8.95 10.62 11.99
N LEU A 46 -7.93 9.77 11.89
CA LEU A 46 -7.41 9.00 13.00
C LEU A 46 -6.48 9.88 13.83
N THR A 47 -6.71 9.92 15.14
CA THR A 47 -5.76 10.52 16.07
C THR A 47 -4.55 9.59 16.20
N ALA A 48 -3.38 10.12 16.57
CA ALA A 48 -2.20 9.30 16.85
C ALA A 48 -2.49 8.15 17.84
N ASN A 49 -3.33 8.39 18.85
CA ASN A 49 -3.77 7.36 19.79
C ASN A 49 -4.62 6.26 19.14
N ASP A 50 -5.48 6.59 18.18
CA ASP A 50 -6.33 5.64 17.48
C ASP A 50 -5.49 4.70 16.60
N VAL A 51 -4.46 5.25 15.96
CA VAL A 51 -3.47 4.46 15.19
C VAL A 51 -2.74 3.49 16.11
N LEU A 52 -2.16 3.98 17.22
CA LEU A 52 -1.43 3.16 18.18
C LEU A 52 -2.31 2.07 18.82
N ALA A 53 -3.57 2.36 19.11
CA ALA A 53 -4.51 1.38 19.63
C ALA A 53 -4.82 0.28 18.60
N SER A 54 -5.00 0.65 17.33
CA SER A 54 -5.25 -0.30 16.24
C SER A 54 -4.07 -1.25 16.01
N GLU A 55 -2.84 -0.76 16.16
CA GLU A 55 -1.62 -1.56 16.03
C GLU A 55 -1.42 -2.52 17.21
N LYS A 56 -1.82 -2.11 18.42
CA LYS A 56 -1.78 -2.98 19.61
C LYS A 56 -2.80 -4.11 19.55
N ASN A 57 -4.01 -3.83 19.05
CA ASN A 57 -5.12 -4.78 19.04
C ASN A 57 -5.00 -5.86 17.96
N LYS A 58 -4.22 -5.61 16.88
CA LYS A 58 -4.02 -6.56 15.77
C LYS A 58 -2.85 -7.53 15.97
N ARG A 59 -2.05 -7.37 17.03
CA ARG A 59 -0.92 -8.28 17.32
C ARG A 59 -1.43 -9.57 17.96
N SER A 60 -0.93 -10.72 17.53
CA SER A 60 -1.14 -11.99 18.24
C SER A 60 -0.55 -11.90 19.65
N GLN A 61 -1.01 -12.74 20.59
CA GLN A 61 -0.48 -12.78 21.96
C GLN A 61 1.06 -12.90 21.98
N LEU A 62 1.60 -13.72 21.08
CA LEU A 62 3.03 -13.89 20.90
C LEU A 62 3.74 -12.60 20.44
N LEU A 63 3.21 -11.92 19.43
CA LEU A 63 3.75 -10.65 18.92
C LEU A 63 3.62 -9.50 19.92
N ARG A 64 2.65 -9.57 20.84
CA ARG A 64 2.49 -8.58 21.91
C ARG A 64 3.59 -8.71 22.96
N GLU A 65 3.92 -9.93 23.37
CA GLU A 65 5.01 -10.20 24.33
C GLU A 65 6.38 -9.90 23.73
N TYR A 66 6.68 -10.39 22.52
CA TYR A 66 7.98 -10.17 21.88
C TYR A 66 8.17 -8.75 21.31
N GLY A 67 7.07 -8.07 20.96
CA GLY A 67 7.12 -6.71 20.41
C GLY A 67 7.74 -5.70 21.37
N LYS A 68 7.50 -5.84 22.68
CA LYS A 68 8.10 -4.98 23.72
C LYS A 68 9.63 -5.02 23.68
N TYR A 69 10.19 -6.22 23.52
CA TYR A 69 11.64 -6.41 23.48
C TYR A 69 12.23 -5.96 22.15
N SER A 70 11.53 -6.19 21.04
CA SER A 70 11.93 -5.71 19.72
C SER A 70 12.09 -4.18 19.71
N GLU A 71 11.09 -3.43 20.19
CA GLU A 71 11.14 -1.97 20.23
C GLU A 71 12.28 -1.46 21.13
N ALA A 72 12.47 -2.06 22.31
CA ALA A 72 13.57 -1.71 23.21
C ALA A 72 14.94 -1.96 22.55
N ILE A 73 15.14 -3.14 21.95
CA ILE A 73 16.39 -3.51 21.25
C ILE A 73 16.65 -2.54 20.09
N HIS A 74 15.64 -2.22 19.29
CA HIS A 74 15.78 -1.28 18.18
C HIS A 74 16.12 0.14 18.64
N SER A 75 15.57 0.59 19.78
CA SER A 75 15.85 1.92 20.32
C SER A 75 17.25 2.08 20.89
N SER A 76 17.81 1.01 21.49
CA SER A 76 19.13 1.04 22.12
C SER A 76 20.27 0.67 21.17
N MET A 77 19.96 0.11 20.01
CA MET A 77 20.97 -0.41 19.07
C MET A 77 21.42 0.67 18.08
N SER A 78 22.74 0.74 17.86
CA SER A 78 23.29 1.63 16.83
C SER A 78 22.95 1.14 15.43
N VAL A 79 22.86 2.08 14.49
CA VAL A 79 22.55 1.80 13.08
C VAL A 79 23.59 0.85 12.46
N GLN A 80 24.87 0.99 12.82
CA GLN A 80 25.95 0.14 12.35
C GLN A 80 25.76 -1.31 12.78
N ASN A 81 25.44 -1.54 14.06
CA ASN A 81 25.22 -2.88 14.60
C ASN A 81 23.98 -3.53 13.98
N SER A 82 22.91 -2.76 13.77
CA SER A 82 21.71 -3.25 13.08
C SER A 82 22.01 -3.69 11.65
N LYS A 83 22.85 -2.96 10.91
CA LYS A 83 23.27 -3.32 9.55
C LYS A 83 24.09 -4.59 9.52
N GLN A 84 25.02 -4.76 10.47
CA GLN A 84 25.84 -5.96 10.59
C GLN A 84 24.97 -7.20 10.89
N LEU A 85 24.06 -7.11 11.85
CA LEU A 85 23.13 -8.21 12.17
C LEU A 85 22.24 -8.58 10.98
N LEU A 86 21.71 -7.58 10.26
CA LEU A 86 20.92 -7.81 9.06
C LEU A 86 21.71 -8.54 7.98
N PHE A 87 22.99 -8.17 7.80
CA PHE A 87 23.90 -8.84 6.88
C PHE A 87 24.19 -10.28 7.33
N MET A 88 24.40 -10.54 8.63
CA MET A 88 24.61 -11.90 9.14
C MET A 88 23.37 -12.81 9.03
N LEU A 89 22.17 -12.24 9.18
CA LEU A 89 20.91 -12.98 9.11
C LEU A 89 20.47 -13.29 7.66
N ASN A 90 20.64 -12.33 6.75
CA ASN A 90 20.19 -12.44 5.36
C ASN A 90 21.31 -12.84 4.39
N GLY A 91 22.56 -12.63 4.77
CA GLY A 91 23.74 -13.08 4.05
C GLY A 91 24.08 -14.51 4.45
N LYS A 92 23.26 -15.46 3.98
CA LYS A 92 23.73 -16.85 3.87
C LYS A 92 24.77 -16.93 2.76
N LEU A 93 25.96 -17.43 3.08
CA LEU A 93 26.81 -18.15 2.11
C LEU A 93 26.09 -19.42 1.66
#